data_AF-A0A932B620-F1
#
_entry.id   AF-A0A932B620-F1
#
_cell.length_a   1.000
_cell.length_b   1.000
_cell.length_c   1.000
_cell.angle_alpha   90.00
_cell.angle_beta   90.00
_cell.angle_gamma   90.00
#
_symmetry.space_group_name_H-M   'P 1'
#
loop_
_entity.id
_entity.type
_entity.pdbx_description
1 polymer ?
#
loop_
_entity_poly.entity_id
_entity_poly.type
_entity_poly.pdbx_seq_one_letter_code
_entity_poly.pdbx_strand_id
1 'polypeptide(L)' 'MQTVRGIAIPRSALVRRSSGDTIVWRHDAPERFSPRVVRSVPLDAERVVVTEGLQAQDRIVTQGASLLAQVR' A
#
# COMPACT_ATOMS: atom_id res chain seq x y z
N MET A 1 -25.54 0.88 -3.56
CA MET A 1 -24.18 0.46 -3.14
C MET A 1 -23.17 1.15 -4.05
N GLN A 2 -22.20 1.90 -3.51
CA GLN A 2 -21.18 2.55 -4.34
C GLN A 2 -20.09 1.52 -4.68
N THR A 3 -19.90 1.22 -5.96
CA THR A 3 -18.80 0.38 -6.43
C THR A 3 -17.57 1.25 -6.68
N VAL A 4 -16.56 1.15 -5.82
CA VAL A 4 -15.27 1.82 -6.04
C VAL A 4 -14.38 0.89 -6.87
N ARG A 5 -13.88 1.38 -8.00
CA ARG A 5 -12.91 0.64 -8.82
C ARG A 5 -11.51 0.84 -8.27
N GLY A 6 -10.76 -0.26 -8.13
CA GLY A 6 -9.38 -0.24 -7.68
C GLY A 6 -8.91 -1.60 -7.19
N ILE A 7 -7.75 -1.62 -6.53
CA ILE A 7 -7.12 -2.85 -6.03
C ILE A 7 -7.36 -2.94 -4.53
N ALA A 8 -8.07 -3.97 -4.09
CA ALA A 8 -8.30 -4.20 -2.67
C ALA A 8 -7.06 -4.79 -1.99
N ILE A 9 -6.58 -4.15 -0.93
CA ILE A 9 -5.42 -4.62 -0.15
C ILE A 9 -5.69 -4.53 1.36
N PRO A 10 -4.96 -5.29 2.21
CA PRO A 10 -5.01 -5.12 3.66
C PRO A 10 -4.58 -3.71 4.08
N ARG A 11 -5.26 -3.14 5.08
CA ARG A 11 -4.91 -1.84 5.68
C ARG A 11 -3.47 -1.82 6.22
N SER A 12 -2.98 -2.95 6.70
CA SER A 12 -1.62 -3.12 7.22
C SER A 12 -0.51 -2.88 6.18
N ALA A 13 -0.84 -2.91 4.89
CA ALA A 13 0.10 -2.61 3.81
C ALA A 13 0.37 -1.10 3.66
N LEU A 14 -0.54 -0.24 4.15
CA LEU A 14 -0.38 1.20 4.09
C LEU A 14 0.59 1.67 5.16
N VAL A 15 1.50 2.55 4.78
CA VAL A 15 2.42 3.24 5.69
C VAL A 15 2.25 4.73 5.51
N ARG A 16 2.05 5.45 6.62
CA ARG A 16 2.03 6.91 6.62
C ARG A 16 3.44 7.43 6.83
N ARG A 17 3.95 8.22 5.88
CA ARG A 17 5.25 8.90 6.04
C ARG A 17 5.08 10.20 6.82
N SER A 18 6.18 10.67 7.42
CA SER A 18 6.24 11.94 8.15
C SER A 18 5.92 13.15 7.27
N SER A 19 6.14 13.05 5.95
CA SER A 19 5.74 14.02 4.93
C SER A 19 4.21 14.13 4.75
N GLY A 20 3.43 13.24 5.37
CA GLY A 20 1.97 13.26 5.30
C GLY A 20 1.40 12.47 4.13
N ASP A 21 2.22 11.90 3.23
CA ASP A 21 1.75 10.99 2.20
C ASP A 21 1.56 9.55 2.72
N THR A 22 0.71 8.79 2.02
CA THR A 22 0.49 7.36 2.28
C THR A 22 1.17 6.56 1.18
N ILE A 23 1.98 5.58 1.59
CA ILE A 23 2.70 4.71 0.68
C ILE A 23 2.34 3.24 0.91
N VAL A 24 2.68 2.43 -0.08
CA VAL A 24 2.87 0.98 0.07
C VAL A 24 4.27 0.62 -0.37
N TRP A 25 4.78 -0.52 0.12
CA TRP A 25 6.06 -1.05 -0.32
C TRP A 25 5.85 -2.08 -1.43
N ARG A 26 6.37 -1.78 -2.62
CA ARG A 26 6.40 -2.73 -3.72
C ARG A 26 7.64 -3.61 -3.62
N HIS A 27 7.44 -4.91 -3.69
CA HIS A 27 8.51 -5.90 -3.78
C HIS A 27 8.92 -6.05 -5.26
N ASP A 28 10.00 -5.38 -5.63
CA ASP A 28 10.46 -5.28 -7.03
C ASP A 28 11.38 -6.45 -7.40
N ALA A 29 12.26 -6.84 -6.47
CA ALA A 29 13.18 -7.97 -6.57
C ALA A 29 13.51 -8.49 -5.17
N PRO A 30 14.17 -9.66 -5.01
CA PRO A 30 14.64 -10.13 -3.71
C PRO A 30 15.37 -9.02 -2.96
N GLU A 31 14.97 -8.79 -1.70
CA GLU A 31 15.54 -7.76 -0.80
C GLU A 31 15.41 -6.31 -1.32
N ARG A 32 14.66 -6.09 -2.41
CA ARG A 32 14.46 -4.78 -3.01
C ARG A 32 13.00 -4.36 -2.90
N PHE A 33 12.78 -3.40 -1.99
CA PHE A 33 11.48 -2.80 -1.76
C PHE A 33 11.50 -1.32 -2.13
N SER A 34 10.53 -0.89 -2.94
CA SER A 34 10.43 0.50 -3.39
C SER A 34 9.13 1.12 -2.86
N PRO A 35 9.18 2.32 -2.25
CA PRO A 35 7.99 2.98 -1.77
C PRO A 35 7.19 3.51 -2.97
N ARG A 36 5.87 3.30 -2.95
CA ARG A 36 4.93 3.83 -3.94
C ARG A 36 3.85 4.63 -3.22
N VAL A 37 3.75 5.91 -3.56
CA VAL A 37 2.67 6.76 -3.07
C VAL A 37 1.35 6.28 -3.68
N VAL A 38 0.34 6.11 -2.84
CA VAL A 38 -0.97 5.62 -3.26
C VAL A 38 -2.08 6.52 -2.76
N ARG A 39 -3.22 6.48 -3.46
CA ARG A 39 -4.49 6.95 -2.93
C ARG A 39 -5.40 5.76 -2.67
N SER A 40 -6.05 5.76 -1.52
CA SER A 40 -6.90 4.66 -1.11
C SER A 40 -8.13 5.16 -0.37
N VAL A 41 -9.22 4.41 -0.49
CA VAL A 41 -10.43 4.61 0.30
C VAL A 41 -10.71 3.39 1.17
N PRO A 42 -11.30 3.56 2.37
CA PRO A 42 -11.72 2.42 3.19
C PRO A 42 -12.71 1.53 2.43
N LEU A 43 -12.48 0.21 2.46
CA LEU A 43 -13.45 -0.77 1.98
C LEU A 43 -14.25 -1.32 3.15
N ASP A 44 -13.54 -1.73 4.19
CA ASP A 44 -14.08 -2.30 5.43
C ASP A 44 -13.09 -2.08 6.59
N ALA A 45 -13.31 -2.78 7.71
CA ALA A 45 -12.47 -2.69 8.90
C ALA A 45 -11.02 -3.15 8.67
N GLU A 46 -10.78 -4.08 7.75
CA GLU A 46 -9.49 -4.71 7.51
C GLU A 46 -8.86 -4.30 6.17
N ARG A 47 -9.66 -3.88 5.19
CA ARG A 47 -9.22 -3.61 3.82
C ARG A 47 -9.47 -2.18 3.36
N VAL A 48 -8.67 -1.77 2.38
CA VAL A 48 -8.85 -0.55 1.59
C VAL A 48 -8.89 -0.89 0.11
N VAL A 49 -9.48 -0.01 -0.68
CA VAL A 49 -9.33 -0.01 -2.13
C VAL A 49 -8.31 1.05 -2.51
N VAL A 50 -7.20 0.64 -3.12
CA VAL A 50 -6.25 1.57 -3.75
C VAL A 50 -6.79 1.97 -5.11
N THR A 51 -7.00 3.27 -5.29
CA THR A 51 -7.58 3.86 -6.51
C THR A 51 -6.50 4.42 -7.43
N GLU A 52 -5.32 4.76 -6.91
CA GLU A 52 -4.20 5.33 -7.67
C GLU A 52 -2.85 4.84 -7.13
N GLY A 53 -1.85 4.72 -8.01
CA GLY A 53 -0.46 4.43 -7.64
C GLY A 53 -0.06 2.95 -7.69
N LEU A 54 -0.99 2.05 -8.02
CA LEU A 54 -0.75 0.61 -8.18
C LEU A 54 -1.28 0.07 -9.51
N GLN A 55 -0.59 -0.95 -10.02
CA GLN A 55 -1.01 -1.76 -11.16
C GLN A 55 -1.37 -3.17 -10.70
N ALA A 56 -2.23 -3.87 -11.45
CA ALA A 56 -2.74 -5.18 -11.06
C ALA A 56 -1.64 -6.24 -10.81
N GLN A 57 -0.48 -6.10 -11.45
CA GLN A 57 0.65 -7.03 -11.35
C GLN A 57 1.66 -6.64 -10.25
N ASP A 58 1.47 -5.51 -9.55
CA ASP A 58 2.37 -5.10 -8.48
C ASP A 58 2.29 -6.07 -7.29
N ARG A 59 3.46 -6.52 -6.82
CA ARG A 59 3.56 -7.32 -5.59
C ARG A 59 3.80 -6.39 -4.42
N ILE A 60 2.85 -6.36 -3.48
CA ILE A 60 2.87 -5.43 -2.35
C ILE A 60 3.14 -6.17 -1.04
N VAL A 61 3.97 -5.57 -0.20
CA VAL A 61 4.23 -6.04 1.15
C VAL A 61 3.01 -5.73 2.02
N THR A 62 2.36 -6.77 2.54
CA THR A 62 1.16 -6.65 3.37
C THR A 62 1.42 -6.89 4.86
N GLN A 63 2.58 -7.48 5.19
CA GLN A 63 3.05 -7.78 6.54
C GLN A 63 4.41 -7.15 6.74
N GLY A 64 4.64 -6.49 7.88
CA GLY A 64 5.91 -5.81 8.16
C GLY A 64 6.17 -4.56 7.32
N ALA A 65 5.19 -4.04 6.57
CA ALA A 65 5.34 -2.85 5.73
C ALA A 65 5.82 -1.62 6.53
N SER A 66 5.33 -1.45 7.76
CA SER A 66 5.76 -0.39 8.67
C SER A 66 7.21 -0.53 9.14
N LEU A 67 7.76 -1.74 9.17
CA LEU A 67 9.15 -2.00 9.58
C LEU A 67 10.14 -1.55 8.49
N LEU A 68 9.77 -1.70 7.21
CA LEU A 68 10.60 -1.24 6.09
C LEU A 68 10.86 0.27 6.12
N ALA A 69 9.95 1.05 6.72
CA ALA A 69 10.14 2.48 6.90
C ALA A 69 11.08 2.86 8.06
N GLN A 70 11.45 1.91 8.91
CA GLN A 70 12.31 2.14 10.09
C GLN A 70 13.78 1.81 9.83
N VAL A 71 14.07 1.03 8.79
CA VAL A 71 15.44 0.67 8.39
C VAL A 71 16.07 1.88 7.67
N ARG A 72 17.26 2.29 8.11
CA ARG A 72 18.01 3.44 7.57
C ARG A 72 19.22 3.01 6.78
#